data_AF-A0A3S0NU82-F1
#
_entry.id   AF-A0A3S0NU82-F1
#
_cell.length_a   1.000
_cell.length_b   1.000
_cell.length_c   1.000
_cell.angle_alpha   90.00
_cell.angle_beta   90.00
_cell.angle_gamma   90.00
#
_symmetry.space_group_name_H-M   'P 1'
#
loop_
_entity.id
_entity.type
_entity.pdbx_description
1 polymer ?
#
loop_
_entity_poly.entity_id
_entity_poly.type
_entity_poly.pdbx_seq_one_letter_code
_entity_poly.pdbx_strand_id
1 'polypeptide(L)'
;MTRNIILKAKKFVDGDGLIAEDYLTKREFEIRLYGIDAPEMNYCNKIKKDEKELHIPAAFLIKLVSRPEIAIHKKYPNGKT
;
A
#
# COMPACT_ATOMS: atom_id res chain seq x y z
N MET A 1 -5.81 14.88 28.31
CA MET A 1 -6.68 13.69 28.18
C MET A 1 -6.51 13.12 26.78
N THR A 2 -5.92 11.94 26.65
CA THR A 2 -5.88 11.20 25.38
C THR A 2 -7.14 10.36 25.28
N ARG A 3 -7.97 10.60 24.26
CA ARG A 3 -9.10 9.72 23.94
C ARG A 3 -8.63 8.66 22.95
N ASN A 4 -8.89 7.40 23.27
CA ASN A 4 -8.68 6.31 22.34
C ASN A 4 -9.72 6.43 21.23
N ILE A 5 -9.26 6.41 19.98
CA ILE A 5 -10.09 6.53 18.78
C ILE A 5 -10.11 5.16 18.12
N ILE A 6 -11.30 4.68 17.75
CA ILE A 6 -11.46 3.43 17.00
C ILE A 6 -11.73 3.82 15.56
N LEU A 7 -10.82 3.43 14.66
CA LEU A 7 -10.93 3.70 13.24
C LEU A 7 -11.26 2.41 12.49
N LYS A 8 -12.25 2.49 11.61
CA LYS A 8 -12.62 1.42 10.66
C LYS A 8 -11.98 1.71 9.31
N ALA A 9 -11.19 0.78 8.79
CA ALA A 9 -10.68 0.88 7.42
C ALA A 9 -11.85 0.82 6.42
N LYS A 10 -11.95 1.83 5.56
CA LYS A 10 -13.05 1.99 4.60
C LYS A 10 -12.61 1.69 3.17
N LYS A 11 -11.45 2.22 2.78
CA LYS A 11 -10.90 2.06 1.42
C LYS A 11 -9.37 2.16 1.44
N PHE A 12 -8.71 1.43 0.56
CA PHE A 12 -7.30 1.60 0.26
C PHE A 12 -7.14 2.57 -0.93
N VAL A 13 -6.24 3.54 -0.81
CA VAL A 13 -6.00 4.57 -1.83
C VAL A 13 -4.90 4.10 -2.78
N ASP A 14 -3.75 3.76 -2.20
CA ASP A 14 -2.52 3.31 -2.85
C ASP A 14 -1.78 2.37 -1.87
N GLY A 15 -0.51 2.05 -2.13
CA GLY A 15 0.24 1.09 -1.30
C GLY A 15 0.65 1.61 0.09
N ASP A 16 0.52 2.92 0.36
CA ASP A 16 0.85 3.56 1.63
C ASP A 16 -0.30 4.40 2.23
N GLY A 17 -1.42 4.54 1.53
CA GLY A 17 -2.57 5.37 1.91
C GLY A 17 -3.86 4.58 2.14
N LEU A 18 -4.54 4.86 3.26
CA LEU A 18 -5.85 4.31 3.57
C LEU A 18 -6.85 5.39 3.99
N ILE A 19 -8.11 5.24 3.57
CA ILE A 19 -9.22 6.00 4.11
C ILE A 19 -9.80 5.22 5.28
N ALA A 20 -9.77 5.84 6.45
CA ALA A 20 -10.34 5.33 7.67
C ALA A 20 -11.52 6.20 8.11
N GLU A 21 -12.50 5.58 8.74
CA GLU A 21 -13.66 6.25 9.32
C GLU A 21 -13.63 6.08 10.84
N ASP A 22 -13.78 7.16 11.60
CA ASP A 22 -14.03 7.06 13.03
C ASP A 22 -15.38 6.37 13.27
N TYR A 23 -15.33 5.29 14.03
CA TYR A 23 -16.48 4.43 14.27
C TYR A 23 -17.68 5.17 14.90
N LEU A 24 -17.40 6.13 15.79
CA LEU A 24 -18.40 6.88 16.54
C LEU A 24 -18.86 8.12 15.77
N THR A 25 -17.91 8.95 15.30
CA THR A 25 -18.22 10.24 14.69
C THR A 25 -18.55 10.16 13.20
N LYS A 26 -18.26 9.01 12.57
CA LYS A 26 -18.39 8.80 11.11
C LYS A 26 -17.55 9.75 10.26
N ARG A 27 -16.59 10.45 10.89
CA ARG A 27 -15.66 11.33 10.18
C ARG A 27 -14.62 10.49 9.44
N GLU A 28 -14.31 10.89 8.22
CA GLU A 28 -13.29 10.24 7.40
C GLU A 28 -11.94 10.93 7.57
N PHE A 29 -10.90 10.12 7.51
CA PHE A 29 -9.51 10.51 7.60
C PHE A 29 -8.71 9.74 6.55
N GLU A 30 -7.78 10.44 5.91
CA GLU A 30 -6.73 9.79 5.14
C GLU A 30 -5.55 9.54 6.07
N ILE A 31 -5.14 8.28 6.18
CA ILE A 31 -3.96 7.84 6.94
C ILE A 31 -2.87 7.46 5.93
N ARG A 32 -1.69 8.06 6.10
CA ARG A 32 -0.49 7.81 5.30
C ARG A 32 0.57 7.09 6.12
N LEU A 33 1.10 6.00 5.59
CA LEU A 33 2.16 5.19 6.19
C LEU A 33 3.53 5.77 5.85
N TYR A 34 3.87 6.90 6.46
CA TYR A 34 5.17 7.54 6.26
C TYR A 34 6.32 6.55 6.54
N GLY A 35 7.23 6.41 5.58
CA GLY A 35 8.35 5.45 5.63
C GLY A 35 8.12 4.20 4.78
N ILE A 36 6.91 4.00 4.25
CA ILE A 36 6.66 3.05 3.16
C ILE A 36 6.53 3.85 1.87
N ASP A 37 7.49 3.68 0.96
CA ASP A 37 7.44 4.25 -0.39
C ASP A 37 6.93 3.16 -1.34
N ALA A 38 5.61 3.12 -1.52
CA ALA A 38 4.98 2.12 -2.36
C ALA A 38 4.96 2.59 -3.82
N PRO A 39 5.19 1.68 -4.80
CA PRO A 39 5.04 2.03 -6.20
C PRO A 39 3.61 2.48 -6.50
N GLU A 40 3.45 3.37 -7.47
CA GLU A 40 2.11 3.83 -7.87
C GLU A 40 1.35 2.72 -8.62
N MET A 41 0.03 2.67 -8.43
CA MET A 41 -0.84 1.70 -9.11
C MET A 41 -1.02 1.99 -10.61
N ASN A 42 -0.70 3.20 -11.05
CA ASN A 42 -0.90 3.66 -12.42
C ASN A 42 0.39 4.19 -13.01
N TYR A 43 0.50 4.13 -14.34
CA TYR A 43 1.60 4.76 -15.06
C TYR A 43 1.57 6.27 -14.89
N CYS A 44 2.56 6.79 -14.19
CA CYS A 44 2.73 8.21 -13.91
C CYS A 44 4.22 8.59 -13.83
N ASN A 45 4.52 9.88 -13.65
CA ASN A 45 5.89 10.36 -13.60
C ASN A 45 6.70 9.80 -12.43
N LYS A 46 6.05 9.44 -11.31
CA LYS A 46 6.70 8.78 -10.18
C LYS A 46 7.16 7.37 -10.53
N ILE A 47 6.27 6.54 -11.07
CA ILE A 47 6.65 5.19 -11.55
C ILE A 47 7.77 5.20 -12.59
N LYS A 48 7.82 6.21 -13.47
CA LYS A 48 8.94 6.37 -14.41
C LYS A 48 10.26 6.71 -13.71
N LYS A 49 10.20 7.48 -12.61
CA LYS A 49 11.35 7.76 -11.76
C LYS A 49 11.80 6.49 -11.05
N ASP A 50 10.87 5.75 -10.47
CA ASP A 50 11.13 4.48 -9.77
C ASP A 50 11.73 3.44 -10.71
N GLU A 51 11.24 3.33 -11.96
CA GLU A 51 11.82 2.45 -12.98
C GLU A 51 13.29 2.78 -13.25
N LYS A 52 13.62 4.07 -13.32
CA LYS A 52 14.99 4.54 -13.54
C LYS A 52 15.89 4.32 -12.33
N GLU A 53 15.38 4.55 -11.12
CA GLU A 53 16.16 4.44 -9.87
C GLU A 53 16.36 2.98 -9.45
N LEU A 54 15.31 2.14 -9.59
CA LEU A 54 15.34 0.74 -9.18
C LEU A 54 15.83 -0.19 -10.30
N HIS A 55 15.91 0.29 -11.54
CA HIS A 55 16.19 -0.53 -12.73
C HIS A 55 15.19 -1.69 -12.90
N ILE A 56 13.96 -1.51 -12.44
CA ILE A 56 12.87 -2.49 -12.53
C ILE A 56 11.81 -1.96 -13.49
N PRO A 57 11.29 -2.76 -14.45
CA PRO A 57 10.24 -2.31 -15.34
C PRO A 57 9.02 -1.79 -14.58
N ALA A 58 8.53 -0.60 -14.95
CA ALA A 58 7.33 0.04 -14.40
C ALA A 58 6.11 -0.89 -14.40
N ALA A 59 5.96 -1.70 -15.45
CA ALA A 59 4.90 -2.70 -15.57
C ALA A 59 4.94 -3.71 -14.41
N PHE A 60 6.15 -4.11 -14.00
CA PHE A 60 6.35 -5.05 -12.91
C PHE A 60 6.10 -4.39 -11.56
N LEU A 61 6.55 -3.15 -11.35
CA LEU A 61 6.28 -2.37 -10.14
C LEU A 61 4.77 -2.21 -9.92
N ILE A 62 4.02 -1.80 -10.95
CA ILE A 62 2.54 -1.71 -10.91
C ILE A 62 1.91 -3.08 -10.62
N LYS A 63 2.45 -4.14 -11.21
CA LYS A 63 1.95 -5.51 -11.02
C LYS A 63 2.12 -5.98 -9.57
N LEU A 64 3.21 -5.62 -8.90
CA LEU A 64 3.44 -5.95 -7.48
C LEU A 64 2.41 -5.27 -6.57
N VAL A 65 2.00 -4.04 -6.90
CA VAL A 65 1.02 -3.28 -6.11
C VAL A 65 -0.40 -3.77 -6.37
N SER A 66 -0.75 -4.05 -7.63
CA SER A 66 -2.09 -4.51 -8.02
C SER A 66 -2.38 -5.98 -7.69
N ARG A 67 -1.33 -6.77 -7.47
CA ARG A 67 -1.43 -8.19 -7.11
C ARG A 67 -0.40 -8.53 -6.03
N PRO A 68 -0.72 -8.23 -4.76
CA PRO A 68 0.20 -8.50 -3.66
C PRO A 68 0.58 -9.98 -3.56
N GLU A 69 -0.27 -10.91 -4.03
CA GLU A 69 0.00 -12.36 -4.01
C GLU A 69 1.29 -12.77 -4.75
N ILE A 70 1.71 -11.99 -5.75
CA ILE A 70 2.91 -12.29 -6.55
C ILE A 70 4.19 -11.93 -5.80
N ALA A 71 4.13 -10.95 -4.89
CA ALA A 71 5.26 -10.58 -4.03
C ALA A 71 5.52 -11.65 -2.94
N ILE A 72 4.47 -12.33 -2.49
CA ILE A 72 4.56 -13.32 -1.40
C ILE A 72 5.20 -14.64 -1.87
N HIS A 73 5.18 -14.93 -3.18
CA HIS A 73 5.67 -16.20 -3.72
C HIS A 73 7.20 -16.40 -3.73
N LYS A 74 7.99 -15.47 -3.18
CA LYS A 74 9.46 -15.63 -3.06
C LYS A 74 9.97 -15.83 -1.63
N LYS A 75 9.11 -15.92 -0.60
CA LYS A 75 9.53 -16.32 0.75
C LYS A 75 8.58 -17.38 1.32
N TYR A 76 9.22 -18.41 1.88
CA TYR A 76 8.69 -19.64 2.48
C TYR A 76 8.44 -20.80 1.50
N PRO A 77 9.46 -21.65 1.22
CA PRO A 77 9.16 -23.04 0.89
C PRO A 77 8.28 -23.59 2.02
N ASN A 78 7.12 -24.10 1.63
CA ASN A 78 6.11 -24.70 2.48
C ASN A 78 6.75 -25.47 3.65
N GLY A 79 6.35 -25.09 4.86
CA GLY A 79 6.52 -25.95 6.03
C GLY A 79 5.97 -27.32 5.68
N LYS A 80 6.87 -28.31 5.60
CA LYS A 80 6.50 -29.71 5.54
C LYS A 80 5.82 -30.04 6.87
N THR A 81 4.61 -30.59 6.76
CA THR A 81 3.96 -31.37 7.81
C THR A 81 4.77 -32.62 8.12
#